data_AF-A0A2E6RKK5-F1
#
_entry.id   AF-A0A2E6RKK5-F1
#
_cell.length_a   1.000
_cell.length_b   1.000
_cell.length_c   1.000
_cell.angle_alpha   90.00
_cell.angle_beta   90.00
_cell.angle_gamma   90.00
#
_symmetry.space_group_name_H-M   'P 1'
#
loop_
_entity.id
_entity.type
_entity.pdbx_description
1 polymer ?
#
loop_
_entity_poly.entity_id
_entity_poly.type
_entity_poly.pdbx_seq_one_letter_code
_entity_poly.pdbx_strand_id
1 'polypeptide(L)' 'MQLTPIASNMTEVETKEARILFSYRTPVAAYIFGEGFVKTEQFWSVTTSRHINKWGARDGKEIPQSRLDSLV' A
#
# COMPACT_ATOMS: atom_id res chain seq x y z
N MET A 1 2.59 14.83 8.74
CA MET A 1 1.98 13.80 7.89
C MET A 1 0.55 14.25 7.58
N GLN A 2 0.21 14.53 6.33
CA GLN A 2 -1.17 14.87 5.93
C GLN A 2 -1.78 13.61 5.33
N LEU A 3 -2.85 13.10 5.97
CA LEU A 3 -3.54 11.90 5.54
C LEU A 3 -4.71 12.32 4.64
N THR A 4 -4.62 12.05 3.35
CA THR A 4 -5.69 12.32 2.38
C THR A 4 -6.51 11.05 2.21
N PRO A 5 -7.75 10.98 2.71
CA PRO A 5 -8.60 9.79 2.53
C PRO A 5 -9.05 9.68 1.07
N ILE A 6 -8.70 8.58 0.40
CA ILE A 6 -9.04 8.32 -1.03
C ILE A 6 -10.37 7.56 -1.17
N ALA A 7 -10.78 6.85 -0.12
CA ALA A 7 -12.10 6.24 0.05
C ALA A 7 -12.29 5.88 1.53
N SER A 8 -13.50 5.48 1.95
CA SER A 8 -13.71 4.89 3.27
C SER A 8 -12.71 3.73 3.49
N ASN A 9 -11.82 3.86 4.48
CA ASN A 9 -10.78 2.88 4.84
C ASN A 9 -9.59 2.71 3.87
N MET A 10 -9.38 3.63 2.91
CA MET A 10 -8.15 3.71 2.11
C MET A 10 -7.49 5.08 2.27
N THR A 11 -6.25 5.08 2.76
CA THR A 11 -5.44 6.28 2.86
C THR A 11 -4.16 6.10 2.08
N GLU A 12 -3.77 7.09 1.29
CA GLU A 12 -2.45 7.13 0.68
C GLU A 12 -1.58 8.14 1.44
N VAL A 13 -0.33 7.75 1.66
CA VAL A 13 0.70 8.62 2.21
C VAL A 13 1.82 8.70 1.19
N GLU A 14 2.17 9.92 0.82
CA GLU A 14 3.34 10.19 0.01
C GLU A 14 4.52 10.59 0.90
N THR A 15 5.62 9.88 0.74
CA THR A 15 6.92 10.19 1.35
C THR A 15 7.89 10.66 0.27
N LYS A 16 9.13 10.98 0.63
CA LYS A 16 10.17 11.33 -0.34
C LYS A 16 10.57 10.15 -1.23
N GLU A 17 10.31 8.92 -0.80
CA GLU A 17 10.83 7.69 -1.41
C GLU A 17 9.73 6.80 -1.99
N ALA A 18 8.49 6.90 -1.51
CA ALA A 18 7.39 6.07 -1.97
C ALA A 18 6.01 6.71 -1.76
N ARG A 19 5.02 6.21 -2.50
CA ARG A 19 3.60 6.38 -2.20
C ARG A 19 3.06 5.10 -1.58
N ILE A 20 2.52 5.18 -0.37
CA ILE A 20 2.16 4.01 0.44
C ILE A 20 0.64 3.97 0.60
N LEU A 21 0.04 2.84 0.26
CA LEU A 21 -1.36 2.56 0.48
C LEU A 21 -1.57 1.91 1.84
N PHE A 22 -2.39 2.56 2.65
CA PHE A 22 -2.94 2.01 3.87
C PHE A 22 -4.37 1.52 3.64
N SER A 23 -4.61 0.26 4.00
CA SER A 23 -5.95 -0.29 4.19
C SER A 23 -6.24 -0.25 5.69
N TYR A 24 -7.22 0.54 6.09
CA TYR A 24 -7.42 0.95 7.49
C TYR A 24 -6.16 1.63 8.06
N ARG A 25 -5.38 0.93 8.89
CA ARG A 25 -4.13 1.43 9.50
C ARG A 25 -2.90 0.58 9.15
N THR A 26 -3.06 -0.38 8.25
CA THR A 26 -1.99 -1.28 7.85
C THR A 26 -1.47 -0.88 6.48
N PRO A 27 -0.15 -0.70 6.29
CA PRO A 27 0.43 -0.48 4.96
C PRO A 27 0.38 -1.80 4.19
N VAL A 28 -0.33 -1.83 3.06
CA VAL A 28 -0.60 -3.08 2.33
C VAL A 28 -0.05 -3.10 0.92
N ALA A 29 0.28 -1.92 0.38
CA ALA A 29 0.97 -1.77 -0.90
C ALA A 29 1.75 -0.46 -0.90
N ALA A 30 2.74 -0.36 -1.78
CA ALA A 30 3.48 0.87 -2.01
C ALA A 30 3.91 0.99 -3.48
N TYR A 31 4.21 2.21 -3.90
CA TYR A 31 4.84 2.54 -5.15
C TYR A 31 6.15 3.21 -4.78
N ILE A 32 7.23 2.46 -4.88
CA ILE A 32 8.57 2.94 -4.53
C ILE A 32 9.12 3.63 -5.77
N PHE A 33 9.54 4.89 -5.62
CA PHE A 33 10.07 5.66 -6.74
C PHE A 33 11.33 4.96 -7.29
N GLY A 34 11.27 4.51 -8.55
CA GLY A 34 12.35 3.77 -9.20
C GLY A 34 12.24 2.24 -9.18
N GLU A 35 11.40 1.65 -8.33
CA GLU A 35 11.13 0.19 -8.33
C GLU A 35 9.74 -0.15 -8.88
N GLY A 36 8.76 0.72 -8.66
CA GLY A 36 7.38 0.53 -9.11
C GLY A 36 6.45 0.00 -8.01
N PHE A 37 5.35 -0.64 -8.42
CA PHE A 37 4.33 -1.14 -7.51
C PHE A 37 4.78 -2.41 -6.79
N VAL A 38 4.65 -2.40 -5.47
CA VAL A 38 4.86 -3.54 -4.58
C VAL A 38 3.61 -3.74 -3.71
N LYS A 39 3.33 -4.98 -3.35
CA LYS A 39 2.19 -5.36 -2.48
C LYS A 39 2.63 -6.36 -1.43
N THR A 40 1.92 -6.38 -0.30
CA THR A 40 2.14 -7.39 0.73
C THR A 40 1.88 -8.79 0.18
N GLU A 41 2.73 -9.75 0.54
CA GLU A 41 2.50 -11.17 0.28
C GLU A 41 1.41 -11.77 1.20
N GLN A 42 1.04 -11.07 2.27
CA GLN A 42 0.07 -11.56 3.25
C GLN A 42 -1.38 -11.34 2.80
N PHE A 43 -2.21 -12.37 2.94
CA PHE A 43 -3.65 -12.21 2.81
C PHE A 43 -4.26 -11.67 4.10
N TRP A 44 -4.67 -10.40 4.09
CA TRP A 44 -5.34 -9.75 5.22
C TRP A 44 -6.85 -9.97 5.22
N SER A 45 -7.50 -9.72 4.08
CA SER A 45 -8.93 -9.89 3.86
C SER A 45 -9.27 -9.68 2.39
N VAL A 46 -10.44 -10.15 1.95
CA VAL A 46 -10.96 -9.87 0.60
C VAL A 46 -11.07 -8.36 0.34
N THR A 47 -11.47 -7.58 1.35
CA THR A 47 -11.58 -6.13 1.25
C THR A 47 -10.20 -5.48 1.01
N THR A 48 -9.17 -5.91 1.74
CA THR A 48 -7.79 -5.42 1.55
C THR A 48 -7.28 -5.76 0.15
N SER A 49 -7.51 -6.98 -0.35
CA SER A 49 -7.13 -7.35 -1.72
C SER A 49 -7.83 -6.46 -2.76
N ARG A 50 -9.11 -6.12 -2.55
CA ARG A 50 -9.82 -5.16 -3.40
C ARG A 50 -9.23 -3.75 -3.31
N HIS A 51 -8.80 -3.30 -2.14
CA HIS A 51 -8.13 -2.00 -1.98
C HIS A 51 -6.81 -1.95 -2.77
N ILE A 52 -5.96 -2.98 -2.64
CA ILE A 52 -4.70 -3.09 -3.39
C ILE A 52 -4.95 -3.04 -4.90
N ASN A 53 -5.93 -3.83 -5.37
CA ASN A 53 -6.28 -3.87 -6.78
C ASN A 53 -6.85 -2.55 -7.29
N LYS A 54 -7.73 -1.91 -6.51
CA LYS A 54 -8.34 -0.62 -6.85
C LYS A 54 -7.30 0.49 -6.92
N TRP A 55 -6.27 0.42 -6.07
CA TRP A 55 -5.18 1.39 -6.06
C TRP A 55 -4.20 1.24 -7.23
N GLY A 56 -4.18 0.08 -7.90
CA GLY A 56 -3.34 -0.17 -9.08
C GLY A 56 -2.16 -1.12 -8.84
N ALA A 57 -1.98 -1.63 -7.62
CA ALA A 57 -0.91 -2.56 -7.29
C ALA A 57 -1.30 -4.04 -7.45
N ARG A 58 -2.32 -4.36 -8.27
CA ARG A 58 -2.79 -5.74 -8.50
C ARG A 58 -1.66 -6.67 -8.94
N ASP A 59 -0.90 -6.22 -9.92
CA ASP A 59 0.24 -6.93 -10.53
C ASP A 59 1.58 -6.47 -9.93
N GLY A 60 1.54 -5.76 -8.79
CA GLY A 60 2.72 -5.35 -8.06
C GLY A 60 3.51 -6.54 -7.50
N LYS A 61 4.82 -6.37 -7.35
CA LYS A 61 5.70 -7.40 -6.80
C LYS A 61 5.32 -7.69 -5.35
N GLU A 62 5.17 -8.97 -5.02
CA GLU A 62 4.92 -9.42 -3.65
C GLU A 62 6.19 -9.26 -2.80
N ILE A 63 6.05 -8.60 -1.66
CA ILE A 63 7.13 -8.34 -0.71
C ILE A 63 6.67 -8.68 0.72
N PRO A 64 7.62 -9.04 1.60
CA PRO A 64 7.31 -9.25 3.01
C PRO A 64 6.70 -8.01 3.65
N GLN A 65 5.74 -8.20 4.55
CA GLN A 65 5.06 -7.11 5.25
C GLN A 65 6.04 -6.18 6.00
N SER A 66 7.10 -6.74 6.58
CA SER A 66 8.14 -5.97 7.29
C SER A 66 8.82 -4.91 6.42
N ARG A 67 8.90 -5.14 5.10
CA ARG A 67 9.44 -4.17 4.15
C ARG A 67 8.48 -2.99 3.97
N LEU A 68 7.17 -3.24 3.93
CA LEU A 68 6.17 -2.18 3.87
C LEU A 68 6.10 -1.38 5.16
N ASP A 69 6.22 -2.05 6.31
CA ASP A 69 6.21 -1.39 7.62
C ASP A 69 7.41 -0.44 7.80
N SER A 70 8.56 -0.78 7.19
CA SER A 70 9.78 0.04 7.22
C SER A 70 9.71 1.30 6.35
N LEU A 71 8.72 1.42 5.46
CA LEU A 71 8.56 2.58 4.56
C LEU A 71 7.74 3.72 5.19
N VAL A 72 7.09 3.46 6.32
CA VAL A 72 6.14 4.36 6.99
C VAL A 72 6.82 5.32 7.96
#